data_AF-A0A179S884-F1
#
_entry.id   AF-A0A179S884-F1
#
_cell.length_a   1.000
_cell.length_b   1.000
_cell.length_c   1.000
_cell.angle_alpha   90.00
_cell.angle_beta   90.00
_cell.angle_gamma   90.00
#
_symmetry.space_group_name_H-M   'P 1'
#
loop_
_entity.id
_entity.type
_entity.pdbx_description
1 polymer ?
#
loop_
_entity_poly.entity_id
_entity_poly.type
_entity_poly.pdbx_seq_one_letter_code
_entity_poly.pdbx_strand_id
1 'polypeptide(L)'
;MSNVVPLLRPRPAPDAAARATATVVSDLVTIAEQLHDIGARAAFLGRPRGETERTVQMVLDAVTSIERALDTITDGGDYTPF
;
A
#
# COMPACT_ATOMS: atom_id res chain seq x y z
N MET A 1 -43.23 6.72 29.39
CA MET A 1 -42.66 6.73 28.02
C MET A 1 -41.32 6.02 28.10
N SER A 2 -41.22 4.82 27.53
CA SER A 2 -40.00 3.99 27.59
C SER A 2 -39.22 4.17 26.31
N ASN A 3 -38.07 4.87 26.39
CA ASN A 3 -37.16 4.99 25.27
C ASN A 3 -36.36 3.69 25.15
N VAL A 4 -36.70 2.88 24.14
CA VAL A 4 -35.94 1.68 23.78
C VAL A 4 -34.72 2.14 22.99
N VAL A 5 -33.54 2.11 23.61
CA VAL A 5 -32.27 2.32 22.92
C VAL A 5 -31.95 1.02 22.16
N PRO A 6 -31.79 1.04 20.83
CA PRO A 6 -31.34 -0.14 20.09
C PRO A 6 -29.93 -0.49 20.57
N LEU A 7 -29.77 -1.69 21.11
CA LEU A 7 -28.47 -2.28 21.37
C LEU A 7 -27.75 -2.41 20.01
N LEU A 8 -26.82 -1.48 19.74
CA LEU A 8 -25.84 -1.59 18.66
C LEU A 8 -25.14 -2.95 18.81
N ARG A 9 -25.39 -3.85 17.86
CA ARG A 9 -24.71 -5.14 17.84
C ARG A 9 -23.20 -4.87 17.71
N PRO A 10 -22.35 -5.50 18.54
CA PRO A 10 -20.90 -5.41 18.38
C PRO A 10 -20.55 -5.85 16.97
N ARG A 11 -19.84 -5.01 16.21
CA ARG A 11 -19.28 -5.40 14.91
C ARG A 11 -18.34 -6.59 15.16
N PRO A 12 -18.49 -7.71 14.43
CA PRO A 12 -17.59 -8.84 14.61
C PRO A 12 -16.16 -8.37 14.40
N ALA A 13 -15.26 -8.73 15.32
CA ALA A 13 -13.85 -8.41 15.19
C ALA A 13 -13.33 -9.06 13.90
N PRO A 14 -12.51 -8.35 13.09
CA PRO A 14 -11.93 -8.94 11.89
C PRO A 14 -11.16 -10.22 12.24
N ASP A 15 -11.22 -11.20 11.34
CA ASP A 15 -10.44 -12.43 11.46
C ASP A 15 -8.94 -12.09 11.59
N ALA A 16 -8.17 -12.90 12.31
CA ALA A 16 -6.73 -12.74 12.42
C ALA A 16 -6.04 -12.72 11.05
N ALA A 17 -6.55 -13.52 10.10
CA ALA A 17 -6.10 -13.49 8.70
C ALA A 17 -6.35 -12.13 8.06
N ALA A 18 -7.55 -11.55 8.23
CA ALA A 18 -7.89 -10.24 7.68
C ALA A 18 -7.03 -9.11 8.28
N ARG A 19 -6.67 -9.19 9.57
CA ARG A 19 -5.71 -8.27 10.19
C ARG A 19 -4.29 -8.42 9.63
N ALA A 20 -3.83 -9.65 9.43
CA ALA A 20 -2.51 -9.89 8.84
C ALA A 20 -2.44 -9.33 7.40
N THR A 21 -3.47 -9.58 6.59
CA THR A 21 -3.60 -9.00 5.25
C THR A 21 -3.59 -7.47 5.29
N ALA A 22 -4.34 -6.86 6.22
CA ALA A 22 -4.37 -5.41 6.42
C ALA A 22 -2.98 -4.82 6.65
N THR A 23 -2.20 -5.45 7.55
CA THR A 23 -0.84 -5.01 7.85
C THR A 23 0.06 -5.11 6.63
N VAL A 24 0.03 -6.23 5.90
CA VAL A 24 0.85 -6.41 4.69
C VAL A 24 0.49 -5.38 3.62
N VAL A 25 -0.80 -5.12 3.39
CA VAL A 25 -1.25 -4.09 2.45
C VAL A 25 -0.75 -2.71 2.86
N SER A 26 -0.89 -2.35 4.13
CA SER A 26 -0.40 -1.07 4.68
C SER A 26 1.12 -0.92 4.49
N ASP A 27 1.88 -1.97 4.74
CA ASP A 27 3.34 -1.97 4.59
C ASP A 27 3.74 -1.78 3.13
N LEU A 28 3.08 -2.50 2.21
CA LEU A 28 3.34 -2.40 0.77
C LEU A 28 3.01 -1.01 0.21
N VAL A 29 1.88 -0.41 0.62
CA VAL A 29 1.53 0.98 0.26
C VAL A 29 2.62 1.94 0.75
N THR A 30 3.05 1.81 2.00
CA THR A 30 4.11 2.65 2.58
C THR A 30 5.42 2.54 1.80
N ILE A 31 5.81 1.32 1.39
CA ILE A 31 7.02 1.08 0.61
C ILE A 31 6.90 1.70 -0.79
N ALA A 32 5.75 1.59 -1.44
CA ALA A 32 5.53 2.19 -2.77
C ALA A 32 5.70 3.72 -2.73
N GLU A 33 5.12 4.39 -1.73
CA GLU A 33 5.29 5.84 -1.52
C GLU A 33 6.77 6.20 -1.32
N GLN A 34 7.48 5.48 -0.45
CA GLN A 34 8.91 5.70 -0.22
C GLN A 34 9.75 5.50 -1.49
N LEU A 35 9.42 4.52 -2.32
CA LEU A 35 10.12 4.28 -3.59
C LEU A 35 9.89 5.40 -4.59
N HIS A 36 8.68 5.97 -4.66
CA HIS A 36 8.45 7.17 -5.48
C HIS A 36 9.36 8.33 -5.07
N ASP A 37 9.47 8.60 -3.77
CA ASP A 37 10.36 9.65 -3.24
C ASP A 37 11.84 9.34 -3.51
N ILE A 38 12.24 8.06 -3.42
CA ILE A 38 13.59 7.61 -3.75
C ILE A 38 13.87 7.83 -5.23
N GLY A 39 12.94 7.50 -6.12
CA GLY A 39 13.07 7.70 -7.56
C GLY A 39 13.26 9.18 -7.91
N ALA A 40 12.47 10.05 -7.30
CA ALA A 40 12.61 11.50 -7.44
C ALA A 40 13.99 11.99 -6.98
N ARG A 41 14.47 11.54 -5.82
CA ARG A 41 15.81 11.92 -5.32
C ARG A 41 16.95 11.34 -6.14
N ALA A 42 16.79 10.12 -6.66
CA ALA A 42 17.78 9.46 -7.50
C ALA A 42 18.09 10.26 -8.78
N ALA A 43 17.08 10.97 -9.31
CA ALA A 43 17.25 11.86 -10.46
C ALA A 43 18.28 12.98 -10.25
N PHE A 44 18.55 13.35 -8.98
CA PHE A 44 19.42 14.47 -8.61
C PHE A 44 20.81 14.04 -8.11
N LEU A 45 21.17 12.75 -8.18
CA LEU A 45 22.45 12.24 -7.65
C LEU A 45 23.69 12.63 -8.48
N GLY A 46 23.54 13.44 -9.53
CA GLY A 46 24.67 13.94 -10.34
C GLY A 46 25.40 12.87 -11.14
N ARG A 47 24.75 11.74 -11.44
CA ARG A 47 25.28 10.65 -12.27
C ARG A 47 25.17 10.96 -13.76
N PRO A 48 25.96 10.29 -14.62
CA PRO A 48 25.77 10.35 -16.07
C PRO A 48 24.31 10.05 -16.44
N ARG A 49 23.77 10.76 -17.43
CA ARG A 49 22.35 10.71 -17.79
C ARG A 49 21.79 9.29 -17.94
N GLY A 50 22.49 8.42 -18.67
CA GLY A 50 22.03 7.04 -18.90
C GLY A 50 22.03 6.17 -17.64
N GLU A 51 22.90 6.45 -16.68
CA GLU A 51 22.86 5.78 -15.37
C GLU A 51 21.67 6.27 -14.54
N THR A 52 21.44 7.59 -14.51
CA THR A 52 20.28 8.18 -13.82
C THR A 52 18.96 7.64 -14.35
N GLU A 53 18.78 7.64 -15.68
CA GLU A 53 17.57 7.12 -16.33
C GLU A 53 17.35 5.64 -15.97
N ARG A 54 18.40 4.82 -16.02
CA ARG A 54 18.31 3.40 -15.64
C ARG A 54 17.96 3.23 -14.16
N THR A 55 18.56 4.01 -13.27
CA THR A 55 18.26 3.94 -11.84
C THR A 55 16.82 4.34 -11.54
N VAL A 56 16.34 5.44 -12.13
CA VAL A 56 14.94 5.87 -11.98
C VAL A 56 14.00 4.79 -12.51
N GLN A 57 14.31 4.20 -13.68
CA GLN A 57 13.48 3.13 -14.24
C GLN A 57 13.42 1.90 -13.33
N MET A 58 14.55 1.44 -12.79
CA MET A 58 14.56 0.30 -11.85
C MET A 58 13.70 0.55 -10.61
N VAL A 59 13.66 1.79 -10.13
CA VAL A 59 12.80 2.18 -8.99
C VAL A 59 11.31 2.15 -9.39
N LEU A 60 10.96 2.67 -10.57
CA LEU A 60 9.58 2.62 -11.08
C LEU A 60 9.11 1.18 -11.36
N ASP A 61 10.00 0.32 -11.83
CA ASP A 61 9.71 -1.10 -12.05
C ASP A 61 9.42 -1.83 -10.70
N ALA A 62 10.14 -1.44 -9.63
CA ALA A 62 9.89 -1.94 -8.29
C ALA A 62 8.52 -1.50 -7.75
N VAL A 63 8.14 -0.23 -7.95
CA VAL A 63 6.80 0.27 -7.61
C VAL A 63 5.72 -0.52 -8.35
N THR A 64 5.87 -0.69 -9.66
CA THR A 64 4.93 -1.47 -10.50
C THR A 64 4.76 -2.92 -9.98
N SER A 65 5.85 -3.52 -9.49
CA SER A 65 5.82 -4.87 -8.92
C SER A 65 5.06 -4.92 -7.59
N ILE A 66 5.18 -3.88 -6.76
CA ILE A 66 4.42 -3.74 -5.51
C ILE A 66 2.94 -3.52 -5.79
N GLU A 67 2.58 -2.68 -6.75
CA GLU A 67 1.18 -2.47 -7.17
C GLU A 67 0.54 -3.77 -7.62
N ARG A 68 1.24 -4.60 -8.40
CA ARG A 68 0.75 -5.94 -8.77
C ARG A 68 0.60 -6.89 -7.59
N ALA A 69 1.49 -6.80 -6.60
CA ALA A 69 1.36 -7.59 -5.38
C ALA A 69 0.14 -7.15 -4.57
N LEU A 70 -0.11 -5.84 -4.49
CA LEU A 70 -1.32 -5.28 -3.88
C LEU A 70 -2.58 -5.78 -4.60
N ASP A 71 -2.65 -5.67 -5.92
CA ASP A 71 -3.77 -6.20 -6.72
C ASP A 71 -4.02 -7.68 -6.45
N THR A 72 -2.96 -8.48 -6.32
CA THR A 72 -3.08 -9.92 -6.03
C THR A 72 -3.61 -10.17 -4.61
N ILE A 73 -3.21 -9.36 -3.64
CA ILE A 73 -3.62 -9.51 -2.24
C ILE A 73 -5.05 -9.00 -2.01
N THR A 74 -5.49 -7.99 -2.76
CA THR A 74 -6.82 -7.40 -2.65
C THR A 74 -7.83 -7.96 -3.64
N ASP A 75 -7.45 -8.96 -4.45
CA ASP A 75 -8.22 -9.47 -5.59
C ASP A 75 -8.70 -8.34 -6.55
N GLY A 76 -7.88 -7.28 -6.69
CA GLY A 76 -8.20 -6.09 -7.49
C GLY A 76 -9.29 -5.19 -6.89
N GLY A 77 -9.66 -5.39 -5.62
CA GLY A 77 -10.58 -4.53 -4.88
C GLY A 77 -9.87 -3.36 -4.19
N ASP A 78 -10.59 -2.26 -3.99
CA ASP A 78 -10.16 -1.18 -3.08
C ASP A 78 -10.08 -1.72 -1.66
N TYR A 79 -8.88 -1.75 -1.10
CA TYR A 79 -8.69 -2.10 0.29
C TYR A 79 -9.13 -0.92 1.18
N THR A 80 -10.31 -1.02 1.78
CA THR A 80 -10.75 -0.12 2.85
C THR A 80 -10.45 -0.74 4.21
N PRO A 81 -9.50 -0.19 5.00
CA PRO A 81 -9.30 -0.63 6.38
C PRO A 81 -10.57 -0.38 7.20
N PHE A 82 -10.93 -1.35 8.03
CA PHE A 82 -12.15 -1.38 8.85
C PHE A 82 -12.19 -0.30 9.93
#